data_AF-A0A496RWS1-F1
#
_entry.id   AF-A0A496RWS1-F1
#
_cell.length_a   1.000
_cell.length_b   1.000
_cell.length_c   1.000
_cell.angle_alpha   90.00
_cell.angle_beta   90.00
_cell.angle_gamma   90.00
#
_symmetry.space_group_name_H-M   'P 1'
#
loop_
_entity.id
_entity.type
_entity.pdbx_description
1 polymer ?
#
loop_
_entity_poly.entity_id
_entity_poly.type
_entity_poly.pdbx_seq_one_letter_code
_entity_poly.pdbx_strand_id
1 'polypeptide(L)'
;MRNKELGSGRGYGIIFESLFVDFLGSLVPGFLFMGITGIMLFWHIWGLSKIVPFEFLNNPIFPVGFSKTYPIYNYLLIGMTLVLSYVFGFLYFRQDPKGPDFRSFYRQTGINPFREKERLDKKHEHWVVQIKEDKEPQLADVQFPYSHLKDYLEHRGLRHLADIVPWDTLENKKIKHRTKNFINVLKIRLQYFAPEKCSKIIRNEAHVRFMSSVWYMTRSLLLISGIMMAVDFIAVNILFFSDPARYRMILAPGVTAGLAFMFSWRVKSTIEKFFQYQRVREIVFVLETAYLVAGEYPEMLHLGTEKPAAEEQPVASAPDEAMREAVKTTRRLV
;
A
#
# COMPACT_ATOMS: atom_id res chain seq x y z
N MET A 1 -16.35 -24.07 30.63
CA MET A 1 -16.21 -22.70 31.17
C MET A 1 -14.95 -22.50 32.02
N ARG A 2 -13.82 -23.17 31.72
CA ARG A 2 -12.66 -23.20 32.62
C ARG A 2 -11.38 -22.81 31.87
N ASN A 3 -11.31 -21.56 31.36
CA ASN A 3 -10.10 -20.96 30.76
C ASN A 3 -10.16 -19.41 30.65
N LYS A 4 -10.93 -18.71 31.49
CA LYS A 4 -11.08 -17.24 31.39
C LYS A 4 -10.00 -16.43 32.14
N GLU A 5 -9.21 -17.04 33.02
CA GLU A 5 -8.32 -16.28 33.92
C GLU A 5 -6.84 -16.20 33.46
N LEU A 6 -6.43 -16.96 32.45
CA LEU A 6 -5.04 -16.93 31.94
C LEU A 6 -4.78 -15.88 30.83
N GLY A 7 -5.75 -15.02 30.51
CA GLY A 7 -5.73 -14.16 29.32
C GLY A 7 -5.23 -12.72 29.50
N SER A 8 -5.18 -12.18 30.73
CA SER A 8 -4.94 -10.74 30.96
C SER A 8 -3.56 -10.28 30.48
N GLY A 9 -2.48 -11.01 30.81
CA GLY A 9 -1.11 -10.62 30.43
C GLY A 9 -0.78 -10.76 28.95
N ARG A 10 -1.41 -11.73 28.24
CA ARG A 10 -1.14 -11.96 26.80
C ARG A 10 -1.84 -10.93 25.90
N GLY A 11 -2.98 -10.38 26.33
CA GLY A 11 -3.71 -9.38 25.55
C GLY A 11 -2.88 -8.11 25.30
N TYR A 12 -2.18 -7.62 26.33
CA TYR A 12 -1.32 -6.43 26.20
C TYR A 12 -0.16 -6.64 25.23
N GLY A 13 0.42 -7.85 25.17
CA GLY A 13 1.50 -8.16 24.23
C GLY A 13 1.07 -8.02 22.77
N ILE A 14 -0.11 -8.52 22.41
CA ILE A 14 -0.64 -8.45 21.04
C ILE A 14 -0.94 -7.00 20.64
N ILE A 15 -1.49 -6.20 21.57
CA ILE A 15 -1.76 -4.78 21.34
C ILE A 15 -0.44 -4.01 21.15
N PHE A 16 0.56 -4.27 21.98
CA PHE A 16 1.86 -3.63 21.85
C PHE A 16 2.56 -4.02 20.56
N GLU A 17 2.52 -5.30 20.18
CA GLU A 17 3.08 -5.80 18.92
C GLU A 17 2.42 -5.11 17.72
N SER A 18 1.09 -5.03 17.68
CA SER A 18 0.38 -4.37 16.57
C SER A 18 0.68 -2.88 16.48
N LEU A 19 0.69 -2.17 17.62
CA LEU A 19 1.05 -0.75 17.69
C LEU A 19 2.50 -0.51 17.25
N PHE A 20 3.43 -1.34 17.71
CA PHE A 20 4.84 -1.23 17.35
C PHE A 20 5.06 -1.46 15.85
N VAL A 21 4.36 -2.43 15.30
CA VAL A 21 4.41 -2.76 13.87
C VAL A 21 3.83 -1.64 13.01
N ASP A 22 2.70 -1.05 13.38
CA ASP A 22 2.13 0.09 12.67
C ASP A 22 3.00 1.36 12.81
N PHE A 23 3.59 1.55 14.01
CA PHE A 23 4.53 2.64 14.28
C PHE A 23 5.79 2.53 13.41
N LEU A 24 6.46 1.38 13.38
CA LEU A 24 7.62 1.14 12.52
C LEU A 24 7.25 1.17 11.04
N GLY A 25 6.10 0.60 10.68
CA GLY A 25 5.58 0.59 9.32
C GLY A 25 5.37 2.00 8.75
N SER A 26 5.08 2.96 9.63
CA SER A 26 4.98 4.39 9.30
C SER A 26 6.33 5.10 9.43
N LEU A 27 7.10 4.90 10.50
CA LEU A 27 8.33 5.65 10.76
C LEU A 27 9.44 5.35 9.72
N VAL A 28 9.67 4.08 9.40
CA VAL A 28 10.81 3.66 8.56
C VAL A 28 10.76 4.25 7.14
N PRO A 29 9.65 4.17 6.38
CA PRO A 29 9.57 4.79 5.06
C PRO A 29 9.79 6.31 5.11
N GLY A 30 9.23 6.98 6.11
CA GLY A 30 9.41 8.43 6.23
C GLY A 30 10.83 8.83 6.59
N PHE A 31 11.50 8.07 7.45
CA PHE A 31 12.91 8.30 7.78
C PHE A 31 13.82 8.09 6.55
N LEU A 32 13.59 7.03 5.78
CA LEU A 32 14.32 6.79 4.53
C LEU A 32 14.08 7.89 3.51
N PHE A 33 12.83 8.35 3.36
CA PHE A 33 12.48 9.48 2.49
C PHE A 33 13.24 10.75 2.90
N MET A 34 13.09 11.17 4.16
CA MET A 34 13.71 12.39 4.68
C MET A 34 15.24 12.33 4.60
N GLY A 35 15.85 11.18 4.91
CA GLY A 35 17.29 10.99 4.82
C GLY A 35 17.82 11.11 3.38
N ILE A 36 17.19 10.40 2.43
CA ILE A 36 17.61 10.44 1.02
C ILE A 36 17.38 11.83 0.43
N THR A 37 16.19 12.40 0.61
CA THR A 37 15.86 13.75 0.12
C THR A 37 16.72 14.82 0.77
N GLY A 38 17.02 14.71 2.07
CA GLY A 38 17.90 15.63 2.79
C GLY A 38 19.33 15.62 2.24
N ILE A 39 19.90 14.44 2.00
CA ILE A 39 21.23 14.31 1.36
C ILE A 39 21.22 14.94 -0.04
N MET A 40 20.20 14.64 -0.85
CA MET A 40 20.08 15.21 -2.19
C MET A 40 19.99 16.74 -2.15
N LEU A 41 19.06 17.28 -1.35
CA LEU A 41 18.87 18.73 -1.19
C LEU A 41 20.13 19.42 -0.68
N PHE A 42 20.84 18.82 0.28
CA PHE A 42 22.10 19.36 0.78
C PHE A 42 23.11 19.58 -0.34
N TRP A 43 23.33 18.56 -1.17
CA TRP A 43 24.27 18.68 -2.30
C TRP A 43 23.81 19.71 -3.32
N HIS A 44 22.51 19.77 -3.64
CA HIS A 44 21.96 20.76 -4.57
C HIS A 44 22.13 22.19 -4.06
N ILE A 45 21.76 22.44 -2.80
CA ILE A 45 21.92 23.76 -2.16
C ILE A 45 23.39 24.15 -2.14
N TRP A 46 24.28 23.22 -1.79
CA TRP A 46 25.72 23.45 -1.81
C TRP A 46 26.22 23.80 -3.21
N GLY A 47 25.86 23.03 -4.23
CA GLY A 47 26.24 23.29 -5.63
C GLY A 47 25.71 24.65 -6.13
N LEU A 48 24.43 24.94 -5.91
CA LEU A 48 23.80 26.22 -6.30
C LEU A 48 24.43 27.41 -5.58
N SER A 49 24.80 27.26 -4.31
CA SER A 49 25.45 28.33 -3.53
C SER A 49 26.80 28.76 -4.10
N LYS A 50 27.45 27.92 -4.90
CA LYS A 50 28.71 28.24 -5.58
C LYS A 50 28.52 28.85 -6.97
N ILE A 51 27.34 28.68 -7.55
CA ILE A 51 26.99 29.18 -8.87
C ILE A 51 26.49 30.62 -8.79
N VAL A 52 25.55 30.86 -7.86
CA VAL A 52 24.97 32.19 -7.65
C VAL A 52 25.99 33.05 -6.91
N PRO A 53 26.49 34.15 -7.50
CA PRO A 53 27.40 35.05 -6.80
C PRO A 53 26.73 35.54 -5.51
N PHE A 54 27.43 35.33 -4.40
CA PHE A 54 26.91 35.41 -3.02
C PHE A 54 26.49 36.84 -2.59
N GLU A 55 26.61 37.84 -3.48
CA GLU A 55 26.19 39.22 -3.20
C GLU A 55 24.70 39.34 -2.86
N PHE A 56 23.85 38.43 -3.36
CA PHE A 56 22.42 38.37 -3.03
C PHE A 56 22.13 37.62 -1.71
N LEU A 57 23.06 36.78 -1.24
CA LEU A 57 22.95 35.96 -0.02
C LEU A 57 23.70 36.54 1.18
N ASN A 58 24.44 37.64 1.00
CA ASN A 58 25.13 38.36 2.06
C ASN A 58 24.18 39.05 3.06
N ASN A 59 22.86 38.92 2.92
CA ASN A 59 21.96 39.16 4.03
C ASN A 59 22.13 38.03 5.07
N PRO A 60 22.60 38.32 6.29
CA PRO A 60 22.96 37.32 7.30
C PRO A 60 21.71 36.72 7.95
N ILE A 61 20.86 36.05 7.16
CA ILE A 61 19.72 35.29 7.67
C ILE A 61 20.18 33.92 8.20
N PHE A 62 21.34 33.43 7.75
CA PHE A 62 21.98 32.25 8.32
C PHE A 62 23.01 32.66 9.39
N PRO A 63 22.71 32.49 10.69
CA PRO A 63 23.69 32.75 11.73
C PRO A 63 24.84 31.76 11.59
N VAL A 64 26.00 32.28 11.19
CA VAL A 64 27.30 31.58 11.07
C VAL A 64 27.78 31.02 12.43
N GLY A 65 26.99 31.17 13.50
CA GLY A 65 27.19 30.60 14.84
C GLY A 65 26.64 29.19 15.07
N PHE A 66 26.15 28.48 14.04
CA PHE A 66 25.66 27.09 14.18
C PHE A 66 26.73 26.07 14.65
N SER A 67 28.01 26.42 14.63
CA SER A 67 29.07 25.57 15.17
C SER A 67 29.21 25.64 16.71
N LYS A 68 28.58 26.63 17.36
CA LYS A 68 28.51 26.78 18.82
C LYS A 68 27.11 26.56 19.39
N THR A 69 26.20 25.97 18.62
CA THR A 69 24.82 25.77 19.07
C THR A 69 24.76 24.75 20.19
N TYR A 70 24.11 25.16 21.29
CA TYR A 70 23.86 24.34 22.47
C TYR A 70 23.33 22.93 22.11
N PRO A 71 23.70 21.88 22.87
CA PRO A 71 23.26 20.50 22.61
C PRO A 71 21.73 20.37 22.46
N ILE A 72 20.96 21.26 23.08
CA ILE A 72 19.50 21.35 22.94
C ILE A 72 19.01 21.48 21.50
N TYR A 73 19.74 22.19 20.63
CA TYR A 73 19.35 22.36 19.23
C TYR A 73 19.51 21.07 18.43
N ASN A 74 20.54 20.27 18.73
CA ASN A 74 20.72 18.97 18.09
C ASN A 74 19.58 18.02 18.47
N TYR A 75 19.19 17.99 19.75
CA TYR A 75 18.03 17.21 20.19
C TYR A 75 16.73 17.68 19.55
N LEU A 76 16.53 19.00 19.44
CA LEU A 76 15.36 19.57 18.77
C LEU A 76 15.33 19.18 17.28
N LEU A 77 16.47 19.26 16.58
CA LEU A 77 16.57 18.88 15.18
C LEU A 77 16.27 17.39 14.99
N ILE A 78 16.87 16.51 15.81
CA ILE A 78 16.59 15.07 15.77
C ILE A 78 15.11 14.80 16.06
N GLY A 79 14.54 15.45 17.08
CA GLY A 79 13.12 15.33 17.42
C GLY A 79 12.22 15.77 16.27
N MET A 80 12.49 16.93 15.65
CA MET A 80 11.75 17.40 14.48
C MET A 80 11.89 16.46 13.29
N THR A 81 13.09 15.95 13.00
CA THR A 81 13.31 14.97 11.93
C THR A 81 12.51 13.69 12.18
N LEU A 82 12.47 13.18 13.41
CA LEU A 82 11.68 11.99 13.77
C LEU A 82 10.18 12.23 13.61
N VAL A 83 9.67 13.38 14.08
CA VAL A 83 8.25 13.75 13.94
C VAL A 83 7.87 13.89 12.46
N LEU A 84 8.67 14.61 11.68
CA LEU A 84 8.43 14.77 10.24
C LEU A 84 8.52 13.43 9.50
N SER A 85 9.50 12.60 9.84
CA SER A 85 9.63 11.25 9.29
C SER A 85 8.37 10.44 9.58
N TYR A 86 7.88 10.45 10.82
CA TYR A 86 6.64 9.77 11.17
C TYR A 86 5.45 10.30 10.36
N VAL A 87 5.30 11.63 10.22
CA VAL A 87 4.21 12.24 9.44
C VAL A 87 4.26 11.83 7.97
N PHE A 88 5.40 12.00 7.29
CA PHE A 88 5.53 11.62 5.87
C PHE A 88 5.32 10.12 5.67
N GLY A 89 5.90 9.31 6.54
CA GLY A 89 5.77 7.87 6.45
C GLY A 89 4.34 7.38 6.73
N PHE A 90 3.61 8.03 7.64
CA PHE A 90 2.20 7.79 7.88
C PHE A 90 1.33 8.14 6.66
N LEU A 91 1.64 9.23 5.94
CA LEU A 91 0.97 9.57 4.69
C LEU A 91 1.13 8.47 3.63
N TYR A 92 2.32 7.85 3.54
CA TYR A 92 2.55 6.71 2.66
C TYR A 92 1.90 5.42 3.16
N PHE A 93 1.91 5.19 4.48
CA PHE A 93 1.33 4.00 5.11
C PHE A 93 -0.18 3.88 4.91
N ARG A 94 -0.89 5.00 4.85
CA ARG A 94 -2.35 5.03 4.64
C ARG A 94 -2.79 4.89 3.17
N GLN A 95 -1.87 4.85 2.21
CA GLN A 95 -2.24 4.72 0.81
C GLN A 95 -2.74 3.31 0.47
N ASP A 96 -3.77 3.25 -0.38
CA ASP A 96 -4.42 1.99 -0.75
C ASP A 96 -3.44 1.08 -1.53
N PRO A 97 -3.20 -0.18 -1.13
CA PRO A 97 -2.27 -1.09 -1.80
C PRO A 97 -2.64 -1.48 -3.24
N LYS A 98 -3.74 -0.97 -3.81
CA LYS A 98 -4.14 -1.23 -5.20
C LYS A 98 -3.07 -0.86 -6.22
N GLY A 99 -2.39 0.27 -6.02
CA GLY A 99 -1.34 0.74 -6.92
C GLY A 99 -0.20 -0.27 -7.09
N PRO A 100 0.47 -0.69 -6.01
CA PRO A 100 1.52 -1.71 -6.08
C PRO A 100 1.01 -3.08 -6.51
N ASP A 101 -0.22 -3.49 -6.14
CA ASP A 101 -0.81 -4.78 -6.56
C ASP A 101 -0.98 -4.85 -8.08
N PHE A 102 -1.60 -3.82 -8.67
CA PHE A 102 -1.78 -3.68 -10.10
C PHE A 102 -0.44 -3.72 -10.85
N ARG A 103 0.55 -2.93 -10.39
CA ARG A 103 1.89 -2.91 -11.00
C ARG A 103 2.63 -4.23 -10.85
N SER A 104 2.44 -4.92 -9.72
CA SER A 104 3.02 -6.24 -9.48
C SER A 104 2.45 -7.28 -10.44
N PHE A 105 1.14 -7.26 -10.66
CA PHE A 105 0.46 -8.15 -11.59
C PHE A 105 1.02 -8.03 -13.01
N TYR A 106 1.05 -6.82 -13.61
CA TYR A 106 1.60 -6.65 -14.96
C TYR A 106 3.06 -7.08 -15.08
N ARG A 107 3.85 -6.87 -14.02
CA ARG A 107 5.24 -7.29 -14.03
C ARG A 107 5.39 -8.81 -14.01
N GLN A 108 4.55 -9.52 -13.25
CA GLN A 108 4.61 -10.97 -13.16
C GLN A 108 4.06 -11.66 -14.39
N THR A 109 2.99 -11.13 -14.98
CA THR A 109 2.40 -11.68 -16.21
C THR A 109 3.17 -11.28 -17.46
N GLY A 110 4.02 -10.24 -17.39
CA GLY A 110 4.67 -9.68 -18.57
C GLY A 110 3.70 -9.01 -19.53
N ILE A 111 2.41 -8.96 -19.19
CA ILE A 111 1.36 -8.38 -20.02
C ILE A 111 1.59 -6.87 -20.02
N ASN A 112 1.91 -6.31 -21.18
CA ASN A 112 1.79 -4.89 -21.36
C ASN A 112 0.35 -4.62 -21.81
N PRO A 113 -0.49 -3.89 -21.04
CA PRO A 113 -1.88 -3.65 -21.39
C PRO A 113 -2.04 -2.95 -22.75
N PHE A 114 -0.97 -2.38 -23.29
CA PHE A 114 -0.94 -1.68 -24.57
C PHE A 114 -0.41 -2.50 -25.75
N ARG A 115 0.15 -3.71 -25.55
CA ARG A 115 0.97 -4.34 -26.61
C ARG A 115 0.63 -5.78 -27.00
N GLU A 116 0.05 -6.61 -26.14
CA GLU A 116 -0.15 -8.04 -26.47
C GLU A 116 -1.45 -8.60 -25.87
N LYS A 117 -2.47 -8.78 -26.72
CA LYS A 117 -3.71 -9.50 -26.37
C LYS A 117 -3.59 -11.02 -26.63
N GLU A 118 -2.67 -11.42 -27.51
CA GLU A 118 -2.64 -12.77 -28.13
C GLU A 118 -1.70 -13.78 -27.44
N ARG A 119 -0.83 -13.34 -26.51
CA ARG A 119 0.12 -14.22 -25.77
C ARG A 119 -0.40 -14.74 -24.43
N LEU A 120 -1.66 -14.47 -24.10
CA LEU A 120 -2.26 -14.75 -22.78
C LEU A 120 -2.47 -16.26 -22.50
N ASP A 121 -2.51 -17.10 -23.53
CA ASP A 121 -3.26 -18.37 -23.45
C ASP A 121 -2.57 -19.59 -22.84
N LYS A 122 -1.30 -19.56 -22.41
CA LYS A 122 -0.65 -20.82 -21.96
C LYS A 122 0.11 -20.80 -20.64
N LYS A 123 0.53 -19.63 -20.14
CA LYS A 123 1.38 -19.58 -18.93
C LYS A 123 0.66 -19.13 -17.66
N HIS A 124 -0.52 -18.50 -17.79
CA HIS A 124 -1.23 -17.86 -16.68
C HIS A 124 -2.66 -18.33 -16.50
N GLU A 125 -3.05 -19.43 -17.14
CA GLU A 125 -4.42 -19.97 -17.13
C GLU A 125 -4.92 -20.23 -15.69
N HIS A 126 -4.02 -20.58 -14.77
CA HIS A 126 -4.36 -20.86 -13.37
C HIS A 126 -3.88 -19.79 -12.39
N TRP A 127 -3.58 -18.57 -12.84
CA TRP A 127 -3.21 -17.50 -11.91
C TRP A 127 -4.46 -16.91 -11.23
N VAL A 128 -4.28 -16.38 -10.02
CA VAL A 128 -5.37 -15.79 -9.21
C VAL A 128 -6.13 -14.67 -9.91
N VAL A 129 -5.49 -14.01 -10.89
CA VAL A 129 -6.07 -12.93 -11.69
C VAL A 129 -6.07 -13.37 -13.15
N GLN A 130 -7.25 -13.46 -13.75
CA GLN A 130 -7.44 -13.74 -15.17
C GLN A 130 -7.99 -12.49 -15.86
N ILE A 131 -7.48 -12.19 -17.05
CA ILE A 131 -8.00 -11.11 -17.90
C ILE A 131 -9.06 -11.75 -18.80
N LYS A 132 -10.33 -11.36 -18.64
CA LYS A 132 -11.40 -11.79 -19.55
C LYS A 132 -11.22 -11.09 -20.90
N GLU A 133 -11.27 -11.84 -22.00
CA GLU A 133 -11.08 -11.33 -23.37
C GLU A 133 -12.02 -10.17 -23.74
N ASP A 134 -13.22 -10.18 -23.15
CA ASP A 134 -14.33 -9.27 -23.43
C ASP A 134 -14.23 -7.92 -22.70
N LYS A 135 -13.31 -7.76 -21.76
CA LYS A 135 -13.14 -6.50 -21.00
C LYS A 135 -11.87 -5.79 -21.43
N GLU A 136 -11.97 -4.46 -21.57
CA GLU A 136 -10.78 -3.64 -21.78
C GLU A 136 -9.73 -3.93 -20.70
N PRO A 137 -8.44 -4.11 -21.07
CA PRO A 137 -7.37 -4.50 -20.15
C PRO A 137 -7.13 -3.49 -19.01
N GLN A 138 -7.72 -2.30 -19.09
CA GLN A 138 -7.70 -1.28 -18.04
C GLN A 138 -8.65 -1.62 -16.86
N LEU A 139 -9.54 -2.59 -17.03
CA LEU A 139 -10.60 -2.98 -16.08
C LEU A 139 -10.50 -4.43 -15.61
N ALA A 140 -9.35 -5.10 -15.84
CA ALA A 140 -9.08 -6.34 -15.12
C ALA A 140 -9.18 -6.02 -13.62
N ASP A 141 -10.12 -6.67 -12.94
CA ASP A 141 -10.36 -6.43 -11.52
C ASP A 141 -9.23 -7.10 -10.72
N VAL A 142 -8.03 -6.51 -10.79
CA VAL A 142 -6.85 -6.88 -9.99
C VAL A 142 -7.06 -6.33 -8.56
N GLN A 143 -8.25 -6.54 -8.02
CA GLN A 143 -8.58 -6.16 -6.67
C GLN A 143 -8.45 -7.38 -5.79
N PHE A 144 -7.73 -7.18 -4.70
CA PHE A 144 -7.72 -8.13 -3.61
C PHE A 144 -9.09 -8.17 -2.91
N PRO A 145 -9.58 -9.36 -2.54
CA PRO A 145 -9.06 -10.69 -2.86
C PRO A 145 -9.48 -11.14 -4.27
N TYR A 146 -8.58 -11.90 -4.89
CA TYR A 146 -8.62 -12.19 -6.32
C TYR A 146 -9.81 -13.09 -6.72
N SER A 147 -10.39 -12.84 -7.89
CA SER A 147 -11.60 -13.52 -8.36
C SER A 147 -11.39 -15.02 -8.60
N HIS A 148 -10.22 -15.43 -9.12
CA HIS A 148 -9.89 -16.83 -9.44
C HIS A 148 -9.08 -17.51 -8.33
N LEU A 149 -9.27 -17.07 -7.09
CA LEU A 149 -8.57 -17.66 -5.95
C LEU A 149 -8.90 -19.14 -5.78
N LYS A 150 -10.16 -19.55 -5.98
CA LYS A 150 -10.62 -20.94 -5.85
C LYS A 150 -9.89 -21.84 -6.85
N ASP A 151 -9.97 -21.52 -8.14
CA ASP A 151 -9.29 -22.22 -9.24
C ASP A 151 -7.78 -22.35 -8.98
N TYR A 152 -7.15 -21.26 -8.50
CA TYR A 152 -5.74 -21.26 -8.13
C TYR A 152 -5.43 -22.26 -7.00
N LEU A 153 -6.25 -22.31 -5.95
CA LEU A 153 -6.06 -23.21 -4.82
C LEU A 153 -6.24 -24.68 -5.25
N GLU A 154 -7.27 -24.98 -6.05
CA GLU A 154 -7.52 -26.32 -6.57
C GLU A 154 -6.36 -26.82 -7.44
N HIS A 155 -5.87 -25.98 -8.34
CA HIS A 155 -4.73 -26.32 -9.20
C HIS A 155 -3.43 -26.55 -8.39
N ARG A 156 -3.29 -25.89 -7.23
CA ARG A 156 -2.19 -26.10 -6.29
C ARG A 156 -2.37 -27.32 -5.39
N GLY A 157 -3.46 -28.07 -5.53
CA GLY A 157 -3.77 -29.23 -4.69
C GLY A 157 -4.31 -28.87 -3.30
N LEU A 158 -4.69 -27.61 -3.07
CA LEU A 158 -5.22 -27.10 -1.80
C LEU A 158 -6.75 -27.10 -1.81
N ARG A 159 -7.36 -28.24 -2.16
CA ARG A 159 -8.82 -28.38 -2.32
C ARG A 159 -9.59 -28.06 -1.04
N HIS A 160 -9.05 -28.44 0.11
CA HIS A 160 -9.65 -28.15 1.43
C HIS A 160 -9.79 -26.65 1.70
N LEU A 161 -8.92 -25.81 1.13
CA LEU A 161 -9.04 -24.35 1.22
C LEU A 161 -9.99 -23.78 0.18
N ALA A 162 -10.02 -24.38 -1.01
CA ALA A 162 -10.94 -23.99 -2.08
C ALA A 162 -12.40 -24.14 -1.65
N ASP A 163 -12.73 -25.19 -0.89
CA ASP A 163 -14.08 -25.45 -0.36
C ASP A 163 -14.57 -24.36 0.60
N ILE A 164 -13.65 -23.63 1.25
CA ILE A 164 -13.97 -22.52 2.16
C ILE A 164 -14.32 -21.24 1.39
N VAL A 165 -13.84 -21.11 0.15
CA VAL A 165 -14.03 -19.90 -0.67
C VAL A 165 -15.43 -19.94 -1.30
N PRO A 166 -16.36 -19.03 -0.92
CA PRO A 166 -17.76 -19.15 -1.30
C PRO A 166 -18.07 -18.62 -2.70
N TRP A 167 -17.09 -18.02 -3.39
CA TRP A 167 -17.28 -17.52 -4.74
C TRP A 167 -16.64 -18.46 -5.75
N ASP A 168 -17.42 -18.80 -6.78
CA ASP A 168 -16.96 -19.54 -7.94
C ASP A 168 -17.13 -18.66 -9.19
N THR A 169 -16.05 -18.51 -9.94
CA THR A 169 -16.00 -17.71 -11.16
C THR A 169 -16.68 -18.39 -12.35
N LEU A 170 -16.83 -19.71 -12.32
CA LEU A 170 -17.39 -20.51 -13.43
C LEU A 170 -18.92 -20.60 -13.35
N GLU A 171 -19.48 -20.78 -12.17
CA GLU A 171 -20.92 -21.08 -12.02
C GLU A 171 -21.80 -19.86 -11.75
N ASN A 172 -21.29 -18.80 -11.10
CA ASN A 172 -22.10 -17.64 -10.71
C ASN A 172 -21.78 -16.39 -11.55
N LYS A 173 -22.58 -16.15 -12.60
CA LYS A 173 -22.53 -14.93 -13.45
C LYS A 173 -22.69 -13.60 -12.69
N LYS A 174 -22.92 -13.61 -11.38
CA LYS A 174 -23.02 -12.42 -10.52
C LYS A 174 -22.19 -12.63 -9.26
N ILE A 175 -20.89 -12.30 -9.31
CA ILE A 175 -20.11 -12.02 -8.10
C ILE A 175 -20.70 -10.76 -7.45
N LYS A 176 -21.81 -10.92 -6.71
CA LYS A 176 -22.53 -9.82 -6.06
C LYS A 176 -21.92 -9.48 -4.69
N HIS A 177 -21.19 -10.40 -4.09
CA HIS A 177 -20.58 -10.19 -2.77
C HIS A 177 -19.15 -9.69 -2.90
N ARG A 178 -18.87 -8.54 -2.28
CA ARG A 178 -17.53 -7.97 -2.15
C ARG A 178 -16.63 -8.95 -1.39
N THR A 179 -15.78 -9.67 -2.13
CA THR A 179 -14.89 -10.74 -1.65
C THR A 179 -13.94 -10.26 -0.53
N LYS A 180 -13.61 -8.95 -0.47
CA LYS A 180 -12.83 -8.34 0.61
C LYS A 180 -13.49 -8.46 1.99
N ASN A 181 -14.81 -8.38 2.06
CA ASN A 181 -15.51 -8.47 3.33
C ASN A 181 -15.39 -9.88 3.93
N PHE A 182 -15.39 -10.92 3.09
CA PHE A 182 -15.23 -12.30 3.54
C PHE A 182 -13.91 -12.51 4.30
N ILE A 183 -12.78 -12.16 3.68
CA ILE A 183 -11.45 -12.33 4.30
C ILE A 183 -11.34 -11.48 5.57
N ASN A 184 -11.89 -10.27 5.57
CA ASN A 184 -11.89 -9.41 6.75
C ASN A 184 -12.71 -10.00 7.90
N VAL A 185 -13.90 -10.53 7.62
CA VAL A 185 -14.74 -11.20 8.63
C VAL A 185 -14.03 -12.43 9.18
N LEU A 186 -13.37 -13.21 8.31
CA LEU A 186 -12.62 -14.39 8.74
C LEU A 186 -11.45 -14.02 9.66
N LYS A 187 -10.72 -12.94 9.37
CA LYS A 187 -9.68 -12.40 10.26
C LYS A 187 -10.24 -11.97 11.63
N ILE A 188 -11.37 -11.27 11.65
CA ILE A 188 -12.02 -10.84 12.90
C ILE A 188 -12.42 -12.06 13.73
N ARG A 189 -13.04 -13.07 13.11
CA ARG A 189 -13.43 -14.31 13.78
C ARG A 189 -12.20 -15.07 14.28
N LEU A 190 -11.16 -15.22 13.48
CA LEU A 190 -9.89 -15.83 13.89
C LEU A 190 -9.29 -15.13 15.10
N GLN A 191 -9.28 -13.80 15.12
CA GLN A 191 -8.79 -13.03 16.27
C GLN A 191 -9.65 -13.22 17.52
N TYR A 192 -10.96 -13.46 17.35
CA TYR A 192 -11.86 -13.74 18.47
C TYR A 192 -11.69 -15.15 19.03
N PHE A 193 -11.69 -16.18 18.18
CA PHE A 193 -11.67 -17.58 18.60
C PHE A 193 -10.26 -18.11 18.92
N ALA A 194 -9.24 -17.66 18.19
CA ALA A 194 -7.86 -18.17 18.31
C ALA A 194 -6.80 -17.07 18.09
N PRO A 195 -6.77 -16.02 18.94
CA PRO A 195 -5.85 -14.87 18.80
C PRO A 195 -4.37 -15.29 18.76
N GLU A 196 -4.00 -16.36 19.45
CA GLU A 196 -2.63 -16.88 19.48
C GLU A 196 -2.16 -17.45 18.13
N LYS A 197 -3.09 -17.92 17.28
CA LYS A 197 -2.76 -18.42 15.94
C LYS A 197 -2.66 -17.28 14.91
N CYS A 198 -3.10 -16.06 15.26
CA CYS A 198 -3.16 -14.90 14.35
C CYS A 198 -1.85 -14.13 14.18
N SER A 199 -0.81 -14.36 15.01
CA SER A 199 0.45 -13.60 14.94
C SER A 199 1.09 -13.64 13.54
N LYS A 200 1.08 -14.81 12.87
CA LYS A 200 1.60 -14.94 11.50
C LYS A 200 0.80 -14.12 10.48
N ILE A 201 -0.51 -14.02 10.64
CA ILE A 201 -1.40 -13.24 9.78
C ILE A 201 -1.11 -11.75 9.95
N ILE A 202 -1.05 -11.28 11.21
CA ILE A 202 -0.76 -9.89 11.56
C ILE A 202 0.61 -9.48 11.00
N ARG A 203 1.63 -10.31 11.19
CA ARG A 203 2.98 -10.07 10.65
C ARG A 203 2.99 -10.00 9.12
N ASN A 204 2.28 -10.90 8.43
CA ASN A 204 2.23 -10.88 6.96
C ASN A 204 1.48 -9.65 6.43
N GLU A 205 0.39 -9.25 7.06
CA GLU A 205 -0.34 -8.02 6.74
C GLU A 205 0.53 -6.78 6.95
N ALA A 206 1.30 -6.73 8.02
CA ALA A 206 2.26 -5.67 8.27
C ALA A 206 3.33 -5.57 7.19
N HIS A 207 3.87 -6.71 6.74
CA HIS A 207 4.81 -6.73 5.62
C HIS A 207 4.17 -6.18 4.34
N VAL A 208 2.91 -6.52 4.05
CA VAL A 208 2.17 -5.97 2.91
C VAL A 208 2.01 -4.46 3.01
N ARG A 209 1.59 -3.94 4.17
CA ARG A 209 1.43 -2.50 4.39
C ARG A 209 2.76 -1.75 4.28
N PHE A 210 3.82 -2.30 4.88
CA PHE A 210 5.16 -1.74 4.80
C PHE A 210 5.70 -1.73 3.35
N MET A 211 5.50 -2.81 2.60
CA MET A 211 5.88 -2.84 1.18
C MET A 211 5.10 -1.80 0.35
N SER A 212 3.82 -1.61 0.65
CA SER A 212 2.99 -0.59 0.00
C SER A 212 3.52 0.82 0.27
N SER A 213 3.79 1.14 1.54
CA SER A 213 4.30 2.46 1.93
C SER A 213 5.66 2.77 1.30
N VAL A 214 6.58 1.80 1.30
CA VAL A 214 7.90 1.93 0.64
C VAL A 214 7.75 2.07 -0.88
N TRP A 215 6.76 1.43 -1.50
CA TRP A 215 6.49 1.60 -2.94
C TRP A 215 6.06 3.03 -3.28
N TYR A 216 5.17 3.63 -2.47
CA TYR A 216 4.76 5.02 -2.66
C TYR A 216 5.89 6.01 -2.36
N MET A 217 6.64 5.78 -1.29
CA MET A 217 7.83 6.53 -0.94
C MET A 217 8.86 6.54 -2.10
N THR A 218 9.21 5.36 -2.63
CA THR A 218 10.14 5.27 -3.78
C THR A 218 9.59 5.92 -5.04
N ARG A 219 8.26 5.89 -5.27
CA ARG A 219 7.64 6.64 -6.37
C ARG A 219 7.82 8.15 -6.20
N SER A 220 7.64 8.69 -5.00
CA SER A 220 7.91 10.12 -4.72
C SER A 220 9.39 10.46 -4.91
N LEU A 221 10.31 9.60 -4.42
CA LEU A 221 11.75 9.79 -4.60
C LEU A 221 12.15 9.77 -6.08
N LEU A 222 11.58 8.88 -6.90
CA LEU A 222 11.81 8.86 -8.35
C LEU A 222 11.40 10.17 -9.02
N LEU A 223 10.26 10.74 -8.62
CA LEU A 223 9.80 12.02 -9.15
C LEU A 223 10.75 13.15 -8.75
N ILE A 224 11.09 13.26 -7.46
CA ILE A 224 11.96 14.32 -6.93
C ILE A 224 13.35 14.24 -7.55
N SER A 225 13.94 13.04 -7.60
CA SER A 225 15.24 12.81 -8.23
C SER A 225 15.23 13.10 -9.73
N GLY A 226 14.17 12.74 -10.45
CA GLY A 226 14.02 13.10 -11.86
C GLY A 226 13.96 14.61 -12.10
N ILE A 227 13.22 15.34 -11.26
CA ILE A 227 13.17 16.81 -11.31
C ILE A 227 14.54 17.41 -11.01
N MET A 228 15.22 16.93 -9.97
CA MET A 228 16.57 17.38 -9.59
C MET A 228 17.59 17.14 -10.72
N MET A 229 17.60 15.95 -11.31
CA MET A 229 18.46 15.66 -12.47
C MET A 229 18.17 16.59 -13.66
N ALA A 230 16.89 16.94 -13.89
CA ALA A 230 16.53 17.88 -14.95
C ALA A 230 17.06 19.30 -14.66
N VAL A 231 16.99 19.75 -13.40
CA VAL A 231 17.56 21.04 -12.96
C VAL A 231 19.08 21.03 -13.14
N ASP A 232 19.76 19.97 -12.70
CA ASP A 232 21.20 19.82 -12.85
C ASP A 232 21.61 19.81 -14.34
N PHE A 233 20.84 19.14 -15.19
CA PHE A 233 21.08 19.13 -16.63
C PHE A 233 20.99 20.53 -17.23
N ILE A 234 19.95 21.30 -16.90
CA ILE A 234 19.80 22.69 -17.37
C ILE A 234 20.98 23.55 -16.88
N ALA A 235 21.32 23.43 -15.59
CA ALA A 235 22.38 24.22 -14.98
C ALA A 235 23.77 23.86 -15.56
N VAL A 236 24.05 22.59 -15.86
CA VAL A 236 25.26 22.18 -16.59
C VAL A 236 25.31 22.80 -17.97
N ASN A 237 24.21 22.79 -18.73
CA ASN A 237 24.18 23.38 -20.08
C ASN A 237 24.44 24.89 -20.04
N ILE A 238 23.86 25.62 -19.08
CA ILE A 238 24.10 27.06 -18.92
C ILE A 238 25.58 27.31 -18.57
N LEU A 239 26.11 26.61 -17.57
CA LEU A 239 27.47 26.83 -17.08
C LEU A 239 28.54 26.36 -18.06
N PHE A 240 28.28 25.35 -18.88
CA PHE A 240 29.23 24.84 -19.85
C PHE A 240 29.71 25.93 -20.82
N PHE A 241 28.82 26.83 -21.22
CA PHE A 241 29.15 27.96 -22.09
C PHE A 241 29.72 29.17 -21.33
N SER A 242 29.39 29.35 -20.05
CA SER A 242 29.78 30.54 -19.28
C SER A 242 31.08 30.38 -18.49
N ASP A 243 31.26 29.27 -17.77
CA ASP A 243 32.41 29.04 -16.90
C ASP A 243 32.68 27.53 -16.71
N PRO A 244 33.64 26.97 -17.48
CA PRO A 244 33.99 25.56 -17.39
C PRO A 244 34.49 25.10 -16.00
N ALA A 245 34.94 25.99 -15.12
CA ALA A 245 35.35 25.58 -13.78
C ALA A 245 34.13 25.31 -12.87
N ARG A 246 33.04 26.05 -13.06
CA ARG A 246 31.85 25.97 -12.19
C ARG A 246 30.97 24.76 -12.46
N TYR A 247 30.91 24.24 -13.68
CA TYR A 247 30.05 23.06 -13.94
C TYR A 247 30.49 21.82 -13.13
N ARG A 248 31.79 21.69 -12.78
CA ARG A 248 32.29 20.60 -11.94
C ARG A 248 31.61 20.55 -10.56
N MET A 249 31.10 21.70 -10.08
CA MET A 249 30.39 21.79 -8.80
C MET A 249 28.96 21.21 -8.87
N ILE A 250 28.37 21.09 -10.07
CA ILE A 250 27.05 20.44 -10.28
C ILE A 250 27.17 18.92 -10.36
N LEU A 251 28.37 18.40 -10.63
CA LEU A 251 28.56 16.96 -10.80
C LEU A 251 28.17 16.17 -9.54
N ALA A 252 28.48 16.69 -8.34
CA ALA A 252 28.09 16.07 -7.08
C ALA A 252 26.56 16.01 -6.89
N PRO A 253 25.80 17.12 -7.00
CA PRO A 253 24.33 17.10 -7.07
C PRO A 253 23.79 16.05 -8.05
N GLY A 254 24.26 16.08 -9.30
CA GLY A 254 23.77 15.19 -10.36
C GLY A 254 24.03 13.72 -10.07
N VAL A 255 25.21 13.38 -9.57
CA VAL A 255 25.55 12.00 -9.17
C VAL A 255 24.67 11.56 -8.00
N THR A 256 24.47 12.40 -6.99
CA THR A 256 23.63 12.02 -5.84
C THR A 256 22.16 11.84 -6.22
N ALA A 257 21.62 12.69 -7.10
CA ALA A 257 20.26 12.51 -7.63
C ALA A 257 20.15 11.25 -8.49
N GLY A 258 21.13 10.97 -9.35
CA GLY A 258 21.19 9.76 -10.17
C GLY A 258 21.26 8.48 -9.32
N LEU A 259 22.08 8.46 -8.27
CA LEU A 259 22.16 7.34 -7.32
C LEU A 259 20.82 7.13 -6.60
N ALA A 260 20.19 8.20 -6.11
CA ALA A 260 18.88 8.13 -5.46
C ALA A 260 17.78 7.63 -6.42
N PHE A 261 17.81 8.05 -7.69
CA PHE A 261 16.90 7.58 -8.73
C PHE A 261 17.08 6.08 -8.98
N MET A 262 18.32 5.62 -9.20
CA MET A 262 18.62 4.21 -9.42
C MET A 262 18.24 3.34 -8.23
N PHE A 263 18.56 3.78 -7.00
CA PHE A 263 18.16 3.09 -5.78
C PHE A 263 16.63 2.97 -5.68
N SER A 264 15.91 4.08 -5.85
CA SER A 264 14.45 4.11 -5.75
C SER A 264 13.80 3.23 -6.82
N TRP A 265 14.33 3.24 -8.05
CA TRP A 265 13.87 2.36 -9.12
C TRP A 265 14.11 0.89 -8.75
N ARG A 266 15.31 0.55 -8.25
CA ARG A 266 15.64 -0.84 -7.89
C ARG A 266 14.75 -1.37 -6.77
N VAL A 267 14.51 -0.58 -5.73
CA VAL A 267 13.64 -0.95 -4.59
C VAL A 267 12.19 -1.10 -5.07
N LYS A 268 11.64 -0.09 -5.74
CA LYS A 268 10.29 -0.15 -6.34
C LYS A 268 10.13 -1.39 -7.21
N SER A 269 11.11 -1.65 -8.05
CA SER A 269 11.12 -2.80 -8.95
C SER A 269 11.14 -4.15 -8.24
N THR A 270 11.79 -4.22 -7.08
CA THR A 270 11.85 -5.42 -6.25
C THR A 270 10.50 -5.64 -5.59
N ILE A 271 9.89 -4.60 -5.03
CA ILE A 271 8.55 -4.67 -4.42
C ILE A 271 7.54 -5.18 -5.45
N GLU A 272 7.54 -4.62 -6.67
CA GLU A 272 6.65 -5.06 -7.76
C GLU A 272 6.85 -6.53 -8.17
N LYS A 273 7.99 -7.16 -7.87
CA LYS A 273 8.17 -8.60 -8.14
C LYS A 273 7.52 -9.48 -7.08
N PHE A 274 7.51 -9.03 -5.82
CA PHE A 274 7.12 -9.84 -4.67
C PHE A 274 5.75 -9.48 -4.07
N PHE A 275 5.19 -8.32 -4.38
CA PHE A 275 3.99 -7.80 -3.71
C PHE A 275 2.78 -8.74 -3.85
N GLN A 276 2.45 -9.15 -5.07
CA GLN A 276 1.32 -10.07 -5.30
C GLN A 276 1.51 -11.42 -4.59
N TYR A 277 2.75 -11.93 -4.55
CA TYR A 277 3.06 -13.17 -3.83
C TYR A 277 2.78 -13.04 -2.33
N GLN A 278 3.14 -11.92 -1.70
CA GLN A 278 2.85 -11.68 -0.28
C GLN A 278 1.36 -11.57 0.00
N ARG A 279 0.57 -11.00 -0.93
CA ARG A 279 -0.90 -10.92 -0.83
C ARG A 279 -1.57 -12.29 -0.96
N VAL A 280 -1.13 -13.11 -1.91
CA VAL A 280 -1.63 -14.49 -2.04
C VAL A 280 -1.29 -15.29 -0.78
N ARG A 281 -0.06 -15.16 -0.28
CA ARG A 281 0.37 -15.78 0.97
C ARG A 281 -0.48 -15.35 2.17
N GLU A 282 -0.86 -14.08 2.23
CA GLU A 282 -1.77 -13.55 3.27
C GLU A 282 -3.09 -14.31 3.27
N ILE A 283 -3.72 -14.46 2.10
CA ILE A 283 -5.01 -15.14 1.96
C ILE A 283 -4.87 -16.61 2.33
N VAL A 284 -3.85 -17.29 1.81
CA VAL A 284 -3.61 -18.71 2.11
C VAL A 284 -3.42 -18.92 3.60
N PHE A 285 -2.65 -18.06 4.29
CA PHE A 285 -2.51 -18.16 5.74
C PHE A 285 -3.81 -17.90 6.50
N VAL A 286 -4.63 -16.94 6.07
CA VAL A 286 -5.95 -16.72 6.68
C VAL A 286 -6.85 -17.94 6.51
N LEU A 287 -6.93 -18.50 5.29
CA LEU A 287 -7.76 -19.66 5.00
C LEU A 287 -7.28 -20.92 5.74
N GLU A 288 -5.97 -21.19 5.72
CA GLU A 288 -5.39 -22.35 6.41
C GLU A 288 -5.59 -22.27 7.93
N THR A 289 -5.38 -21.08 8.52
CA THR A 289 -5.63 -20.88 9.95
C THR A 289 -7.11 -21.08 10.26
N ALA A 290 -8.01 -20.58 9.42
CA ALA A 290 -9.45 -20.77 9.59
C ALA A 290 -9.86 -22.24 9.51
N TYR A 291 -9.32 -22.99 8.53
CA TYR A 291 -9.57 -24.42 8.39
C TYR A 291 -9.16 -25.18 9.65
N LEU A 292 -7.95 -24.92 10.17
CA LEU A 292 -7.45 -25.59 11.38
C LEU A 292 -8.27 -25.25 12.62
N VAL A 293 -8.73 -24.00 12.75
CA VAL A 293 -9.55 -23.56 13.89
C VAL A 293 -10.98 -24.06 13.78
N ALA A 294 -11.50 -24.25 12.57
CA ALA A 294 -12.85 -24.78 12.33
C ALA A 294 -13.03 -26.22 12.84
N GLY A 295 -11.95 -27.00 12.95
CA GLY A 295 -12.00 -28.32 13.59
C GLY A 295 -12.34 -28.24 15.08
N GLU A 296 -11.98 -27.15 15.75
CA GLU A 296 -12.30 -26.88 17.15
C GLU A 296 -13.61 -26.05 17.29
N TYR A 297 -13.87 -25.15 16.34
CA TYR A 297 -14.97 -24.18 16.34
C TYR A 297 -15.67 -24.10 14.96
N PRO A 298 -16.54 -25.07 14.61
CA PRO A 298 -17.19 -25.12 13.29
C PRO A 298 -18.01 -23.85 12.96
N GLU A 299 -18.57 -23.19 13.97
CA GLU A 299 -19.32 -21.93 13.86
C GLU A 299 -18.51 -20.79 13.21
N MET A 300 -17.17 -20.85 13.24
CA MET A 300 -16.31 -19.84 12.62
C MET A 300 -16.52 -19.75 11.11
N LEU A 301 -16.81 -20.86 10.43
CA LEU A 301 -16.97 -20.90 8.97
C LEU A 301 -18.39 -20.55 8.51
N HIS A 302 -19.39 -20.64 9.40
CA HIS A 302 -20.76 -20.28 9.10
C HIS A 302 -20.92 -18.75 9.01
N LEU A 303 -20.67 -18.20 7.83
CA LEU A 303 -20.83 -16.77 7.53
C LEU A 303 -22.30 -16.43 7.29
N GLY A 304 -23.09 -16.41 8.37
CA GLY A 304 -24.40 -15.76 8.39
C GLY A 304 -25.29 -16.09 7.19
N THR A 305 -25.28 -17.35 6.74
CA THR A 305 -26.28 -17.85 5.77
C THR A 305 -27.66 -17.98 6.41
N GLU A 306 -27.77 -17.69 7.71
CA GLU A 306 -29.01 -17.22 8.28
C GLU A 306 -29.38 -15.94 7.55
N LYS A 307 -30.14 -16.13 6.46
CA LYS A 307 -31.10 -15.17 5.92
C LYS A 307 -31.56 -14.37 7.14
N PRO A 308 -31.31 -13.04 7.23
CA PRO A 308 -31.81 -12.27 8.36
C PRO A 308 -33.25 -12.71 8.49
N ALA A 309 -33.59 -13.34 9.63
CA ALA A 309 -34.92 -13.87 9.85
C ALA A 309 -35.82 -12.77 9.35
N ALA A 310 -36.56 -13.06 8.28
CA ALA A 310 -37.47 -12.09 7.75
C ALA A 310 -38.38 -11.83 8.94
N GLU A 311 -38.13 -10.74 9.65
CA GLU A 311 -39.18 -9.99 10.26
C GLU A 311 -40.11 -9.75 9.09
N GLU A 312 -41.06 -10.68 8.94
CA GLU A 312 -42.40 -10.43 8.48
C GLU A 312 -42.97 -9.35 9.40
N GLN A 313 -42.37 -8.16 9.39
CA GLN A 313 -43.15 -6.97 9.63
C GLN A 313 -44.03 -6.89 8.39
N PRO A 314 -45.36 -7.07 8.54
CA PRO A 314 -46.26 -6.84 7.44
C PRO A 314 -45.95 -5.45 6.91
N VAL A 315 -45.50 -5.38 5.67
CA VAL A 315 -45.36 -4.12 4.95
C VAL A 315 -46.78 -3.53 4.94
N ALA A 316 -47.04 -2.63 5.89
CA ALA A 316 -48.20 -1.78 5.87
C ALA A 316 -48.14 -1.04 4.54
N SER A 317 -49.02 -1.44 3.63
CA SER A 317 -49.23 -0.79 2.36
C SER A 317 -49.51 0.70 2.58
N ALA A 318 -48.73 1.55 1.88
CA ALA A 318 -48.88 3.00 1.68
C ALA A 318 -48.31 3.92 2.79
N PRO A 319 -47.47 4.91 2.43
CA PRO A 319 -47.90 6.05 1.62
C PRO A 319 -46.84 6.52 0.59
N ASP A 320 -46.40 5.64 -0.32
CA ASP A 320 -45.40 6.01 -1.34
C ASP A 320 -46.00 6.83 -2.50
N GLU A 321 -47.34 6.88 -2.61
CA GLU A 321 -48.06 7.65 -3.63
C GLU A 321 -48.18 9.14 -3.26
N ALA A 322 -48.41 9.45 -1.98
CA ALA A 322 -48.48 10.84 -1.50
C ALA A 322 -47.13 11.56 -1.57
N MET A 323 -46.03 10.83 -1.35
CA MET A 323 -44.69 11.41 -1.43
C MET A 323 -44.23 11.62 -2.89
N ARG A 324 -44.69 10.78 -3.82
CA ARG A 324 -44.44 10.97 -5.26
C ARG A 324 -45.23 12.14 -5.86
N GLU A 325 -46.42 12.42 -5.35
CA GLU A 325 -47.19 13.63 -5.69
C GLU A 325 -46.49 14.90 -5.19
N ALA A 326 -46.05 14.95 -3.92
CA ALA A 326 -45.39 16.12 -3.34
C ALA A 326 -44.07 16.51 -4.06
N VAL A 327 -43.31 15.52 -4.53
CA VAL A 327 -42.07 15.75 -5.29
C VAL A 327 -42.35 16.27 -6.71
N LYS A 328 -43.49 15.93 -7.33
CA LYS A 328 -43.89 16.49 -8.62
C LYS A 328 -44.32 17.96 -8.52
N THR A 329 -45.00 18.35 -7.44
CA THR A 329 -45.47 19.74 -7.25
C THR A 329 -44.30 20.70 -7.01
N THR A 330 -43.27 20.27 -6.28
CA THR A 330 -42.09 21.10 -5.97
C THR A 330 -41.22 21.37 -7.19
N ARG A 331 -41.23 20.49 -8.20
CA ARG A 331 -40.48 20.65 -9.46
C ARG A 331 -41.14 21.56 -10.50
N ARG A 332 -42.38 22.03 -10.27
CA ARG A 332 -43.07 22.97 -11.16
C ARG A 332 -42.99 24.43 -10.71
N LEU A 333 -42.41 24.68 -9.54
CA LEU A 333 -42.29 26.02 -8.93
C LEU A 333 -40.85 26.57 -8.94
N VAL A 334 -39.93 25.87 -9.61
CA VAL A 334 -38.55 26.31 -9.94
C VAL A 334 -38.42 26.21 -11.44
#